data_AF-A0A832FSR5-F1
#
_entry.id   AF-A0A832FSR5-F1
#
_cell.length_a   1.000
_cell.length_b   1.000
_cell.length_c   1.000
_cell.angle_alpha   90.00
_cell.angle_beta   90.00
_cell.angle_gamma   90.00
#
_symmetry.space_group_name_H-M   'P 1'
#
loop_
_entity.id
_entity.type
_entity.pdbx_description
1 polymer ?
#
loop_
_entity_poly.entity_id
_entity_poly.type
_entity_poly.pdbx_seq_one_letter_code
_entity_poly.pdbx_strand_id
1 'polypeptide(L)'
;MSEGRGVYELAKVLAVLLVEQGSYSYVDKLSQVSSKDLALYHLREALRDYHSLASRGFEKEEVGELAKTINFEKLEGEIARLKEIAGITQLREEISFVTAQALAEAGRLISRGEYLLARRVLEYLKAQDLLRGDEKEVSKIIRGMAKAISGALGIPEEDLNRIASNERLLKSLIERLRGEK
;
A
#
# COMPACT_ATOMS: atom_id res chain seq x y z
N MET A 1 6.12 23.89 20.30
CA MET A 1 4.81 23.24 20.13
C MET A 1 4.95 22.14 19.09
N SER A 2 5.02 20.86 19.50
CA SER A 2 5.05 19.74 18.55
C SER A 2 3.61 19.36 18.23
N GLU A 3 3.04 19.95 17.18
CA GLU A 3 1.90 19.32 16.51
C GLU A 3 2.31 17.88 16.18
N GLY A 4 1.48 16.91 16.55
CA GLY A 4 1.76 15.51 16.26
C GLY A 4 2.04 15.39 14.76
N ARG A 5 3.29 15.07 14.41
CA ARG A 5 3.69 15.03 13.00
C ARG A 5 2.87 13.93 12.35
N GLY A 6 1.88 14.32 11.56
CA GLY A 6 1.19 13.43 10.63
C GLY A 6 2.19 12.73 9.72
N VAL A 7 1.74 11.71 9.01
CA VAL A 7 2.56 11.05 7.99
C VAL A 7 3.04 12.09 6.98
N TYR A 8 4.35 12.12 6.70
CA TYR A 8 4.91 13.03 5.71
C TYR A 8 4.24 12.77 4.36
N GLU A 9 3.89 13.81 3.64
CA GLU A 9 3.31 13.68 2.31
C GLU A 9 4.29 12.99 1.36
N LEU A 10 5.60 13.23 1.56
CA LEU A 10 6.66 12.52 0.88
C LEU A 10 6.64 11.01 1.16
N ALA A 11 6.34 10.60 2.40
CA ALA A 11 6.22 9.20 2.75
C ALA A 11 5.05 8.53 2.00
N LYS A 12 3.92 9.23 1.82
CA LYS A 12 2.79 8.73 1.02
C LYS A 12 3.16 8.55 -0.44
N VAL A 13 3.87 9.51 -1.05
CA VAL A 13 4.37 9.39 -2.44
C VAL A 13 5.25 8.15 -2.59
N LEU A 14 6.21 7.96 -1.68
CA LEU A 14 7.11 6.81 -1.71
C LEU A 14 6.36 5.49 -1.51
N ALA A 15 5.35 5.46 -0.63
CA ALA A 15 4.51 4.28 -0.42
C ALA A 15 3.70 3.92 -1.67
N VAL A 16 3.12 4.92 -2.36
CA VAL A 16 2.41 4.72 -3.64
C VAL A 16 3.34 4.10 -4.67
N LEU A 17 4.53 4.68 -4.88
CA LEU A 17 5.51 4.17 -5.83
C LEU A 17 5.94 2.73 -5.50
N LEU A 18 6.23 2.46 -4.23
CA LEU A 18 6.66 1.15 -3.78
C LEU A 18 5.60 0.08 -4.07
N VAL A 19 4.36 0.31 -3.66
CA VAL A 19 3.28 -0.67 -3.80
C VAL A 19 2.86 -0.86 -5.25
N GLU A 20 2.88 0.20 -6.04
CA GLU A 20 2.48 0.12 -7.44
C GLU A 20 3.55 -0.54 -8.30
N GLN A 21 4.82 -0.16 -8.12
CA GLN A 21 5.93 -0.66 -8.92
C GLN A 21 6.51 -1.97 -8.37
N GLY A 22 6.12 -2.38 -7.15
CA GLY A 22 6.66 -3.56 -6.47
C GLY A 22 8.15 -3.44 -6.14
N SER A 23 8.66 -2.22 -5.95
CA SER A 23 10.09 -1.94 -5.84
C SER A 23 10.43 -1.00 -4.70
N TYR A 24 11.44 -1.37 -3.90
CA TYR A 24 11.98 -0.56 -2.80
C TYR A 24 12.97 0.52 -3.28
N SER A 25 13.19 0.65 -4.60
CA SER A 25 14.28 1.44 -5.18
C SER A 25 14.43 2.84 -4.62
N TYR A 26 13.34 3.60 -4.46
CA TYR A 26 13.42 4.96 -3.94
C TYR A 26 13.69 5.03 -2.44
N VAL A 27 13.16 4.08 -1.67
CA VAL A 27 13.44 3.95 -0.23
C VAL A 27 14.92 3.61 -0.03
N ASP A 28 15.46 2.68 -0.82
CA ASP A 28 16.86 2.27 -0.74
C ASP A 28 17.80 3.39 -1.17
N LYS A 29 17.53 4.02 -2.33
CA LYS A 29 18.30 5.17 -2.84
C LYS A 29 18.37 6.30 -1.81
N LEU A 30 17.24 6.64 -1.18
CA LEU A 30 17.19 7.69 -0.17
C LEU A 30 17.91 7.29 1.12
N SER A 31 17.82 6.02 1.54
CA SER A 31 18.49 5.54 2.76
C SER A 31 20.02 5.52 2.64
N GLN A 32 20.55 5.47 1.40
CA GLN A 32 21.99 5.38 1.12
C GLN A 32 22.62 6.73 0.72
N VAL A 33 21.92 7.85 0.89
CA VAL A 33 22.46 9.16 0.45
C VAL A 33 23.66 9.60 1.28
N SER A 34 24.69 10.07 0.58
CA SER A 34 25.90 10.64 1.16
C SER A 34 25.93 12.17 1.15
N SER A 35 25.02 12.81 0.42
CA SER A 35 24.92 14.25 0.28
C SER A 35 23.49 14.72 0.11
N LYS A 36 23.27 16.01 0.40
CA LYS A 36 21.99 16.68 0.18
C LYS A 36 21.59 16.72 -1.28
N ASP A 37 22.53 17.01 -2.17
CA ASP A 37 22.25 17.07 -3.60
C ASP A 37 21.80 15.70 -4.14
N LEU A 38 22.40 14.61 -3.64
CA LEU A 38 21.98 13.26 -4.03
C LEU A 38 20.59 12.92 -3.50
N ALA A 39 20.25 13.33 -2.28
CA ALA A 39 18.90 13.18 -1.75
C ALA A 39 17.87 13.92 -2.60
N LEU A 40 18.11 15.20 -2.90
CA LEU A 40 17.23 16.01 -3.76
C LEU A 40 17.12 15.44 -5.18
N TYR A 41 18.21 14.90 -5.72
CA TYR A 41 18.21 14.20 -7.00
C TYR A 41 17.26 12.99 -7.00
N HIS A 42 17.37 12.10 -6.00
CA HIS A 42 16.51 10.93 -5.89
C HIS A 42 15.04 11.28 -5.61
N LEU A 43 14.78 12.33 -4.83
CA LEU A 43 13.43 12.86 -4.63
C LEU A 43 12.82 13.35 -5.94
N ARG A 44 13.59 14.07 -6.75
CA ARG A 44 13.15 14.50 -8.09
C ARG A 44 12.83 13.31 -9.00
N GLU A 45 13.65 12.25 -8.99
CA GLU A 45 13.35 11.02 -9.74
C GLU A 45 12.04 10.38 -9.26
N ALA A 46 11.86 10.24 -7.95
CA ALA A 46 10.65 9.66 -7.36
C ALA A 46 9.39 10.47 -7.77
N LEU A 47 9.43 11.79 -7.64
CA LEU A 47 8.29 12.66 -7.99
C LEU A 47 7.96 12.60 -9.47
N ARG A 48 8.99 12.56 -10.34
CA ARG A 48 8.77 12.41 -11.79
C ARG A 48 8.05 11.10 -12.09
N ASP A 49 8.51 10.00 -11.51
CA ASP A 49 7.90 8.69 -11.73
C ASP A 49 6.50 8.62 -11.13
N TYR A 50 6.26 9.28 -9.99
CA TYR A 50 4.94 9.42 -9.40
C TYR A 50 3.99 10.19 -10.33
N HIS A 51 4.43 11.30 -10.92
CA HIS A 51 3.60 12.04 -11.89
C HIS A 51 3.30 11.22 -13.15
N SER A 52 4.28 10.48 -13.66
CA SER A 52 4.07 9.54 -14.77
C SER A 52 3.01 8.49 -14.39
N LEU A 53 3.04 7.97 -13.16
CA LEU A 53 2.04 7.02 -12.69
C LEU A 53 0.66 7.66 -12.53
N ALA A 54 0.57 8.79 -11.83
CA ALA A 54 -0.68 9.49 -11.56
C ALA A 54 -1.43 9.89 -12.86
N SER A 55 -0.69 10.17 -13.94
CA SER A 55 -1.29 10.46 -15.25
C SER A 55 -1.82 9.23 -16.00
N ARG A 56 -1.23 8.05 -15.78
CA ARG A 56 -1.66 6.78 -16.39
C ARG A 56 -2.80 6.12 -15.62
N GLY A 57 -2.92 6.44 -14.33
CA GLY A 57 -3.84 5.79 -13.41
C GLY A 57 -3.15 4.73 -12.56
N PHE A 58 -3.87 4.24 -11.56
CA PHE A 58 -3.39 3.23 -10.61
C PHE A 58 -4.14 1.91 -10.85
N GLU A 59 -3.41 0.80 -10.83
CA GLU A 59 -3.94 -0.56 -10.94
C GLU A 59 -4.68 -0.96 -9.66
N LYS A 60 -4.18 -0.54 -8.50
CA LYS A 60 -4.75 -0.87 -7.19
C LYS A 60 -5.62 0.28 -6.67
N GLU A 61 -6.85 -0.02 -6.30
CA GLU A 61 -7.84 0.97 -5.84
C GLU A 61 -7.35 1.71 -4.59
N GLU A 62 -6.85 0.97 -3.60
CA GLU A 62 -6.35 1.53 -2.34
C GLU A 62 -5.15 2.47 -2.53
N VAL A 63 -4.32 2.22 -3.55
CA VAL A 63 -3.20 3.08 -3.92
C VAL A 63 -3.72 4.39 -4.52
N GLY A 64 -4.69 4.29 -5.43
CA GLY A 64 -5.33 5.46 -6.03
C GLY A 64 -6.09 6.32 -5.01
N GLU A 65 -6.69 5.70 -3.99
CA GLU A 65 -7.28 6.43 -2.89
C GLU A 65 -6.25 7.21 -2.07
N LEU A 66 -5.14 6.58 -1.68
CA LEU A 66 -4.08 7.27 -0.93
C LEU A 66 -3.51 8.43 -1.76
N ALA A 67 -3.26 8.21 -3.05
CA ALA A 67 -2.75 9.23 -3.96
C ALA A 67 -3.62 10.50 -4.00
N LYS A 68 -4.96 10.35 -3.94
CA LYS A 68 -5.90 11.48 -3.88
C LYS A 68 -5.80 12.30 -2.58
N THR A 69 -5.24 11.72 -1.51
CA THR A 69 -5.08 12.41 -0.21
C THR A 69 -3.75 13.14 -0.07
N ILE A 70 -2.87 13.05 -1.06
CA ILE A 70 -1.56 13.69 -1.01
C ILE A 70 -1.73 15.20 -1.12
N ASN A 71 -1.22 15.92 -0.11
CA ASN A 71 -1.21 17.37 -0.12
C ASN A 71 0.11 17.90 -0.71
N PHE A 72 0.05 18.41 -1.94
CA PHE A 72 1.24 18.88 -2.65
C PHE A 72 1.87 20.14 -2.05
N GLU A 73 1.09 21.03 -1.44
CA GLU A 73 1.64 22.22 -0.76
C GLU A 73 2.50 21.82 0.46
N LYS A 74 2.03 20.84 1.24
CA LYS A 74 2.79 20.28 2.36
C LYS A 74 4.02 19.52 1.88
N LEU A 75 3.90 18.77 0.78
CA LEU A 75 5.02 18.06 0.16
C LEU A 75 6.12 19.03 -0.31
N GLU A 76 5.76 20.14 -0.95
CA GLU A 76 6.71 21.19 -1.32
C GLU A 76 7.42 21.76 -0.08
N GLY A 77 6.67 22.01 1.00
CA GLY A 77 7.23 22.43 2.29
C GLY A 77 8.19 21.41 2.90
N GLU A 78 7.89 20.11 2.81
CA GLU A 78 8.79 19.04 3.24
C GLU A 78 10.11 19.02 2.45
N ILE A 79 10.04 19.18 1.13
CA ILE A 79 11.22 19.23 0.26
C ILE A 79 12.06 20.48 0.55
N ALA A 80 11.43 21.63 0.76
CA ALA A 80 12.10 22.86 1.14
C ALA A 80 12.85 22.70 2.48
N ARG A 81 12.21 22.09 3.48
CA ARG A 81 12.86 21.78 4.77
C ARG A 81 14.08 20.88 4.60
N LEU A 82 13.97 19.82 3.80
CA LEU A 82 15.11 18.94 3.51
C LEU A 82 16.29 19.69 2.86
N LYS A 83 15.99 20.67 1.99
CA LYS A 83 17.01 21.52 1.35
C LYS A 83 17.73 22.43 2.36
N GLU A 84 17.05 22.88 3.40
CA GLU A 84 17.61 23.76 4.44
C GLU A 84 18.50 23.05 5.44
N ILE A 85 18.44 21.71 5.53
CA ILE A 85 19.30 20.94 6.43
C ILE A 85 20.78 21.12 6.02
N ALA A 86 21.60 21.58 6.96
CA ALA A 86 23.03 21.81 6.76
C ALA A 86 23.87 20.57 7.05
N GLY A 87 23.49 19.77 8.05
CA GLY A 87 24.26 18.61 8.52
C GLY A 87 23.83 17.30 7.86
N ILE A 88 24.79 16.53 7.34
CA ILE A 88 24.52 15.23 6.71
C ILE A 88 23.90 14.22 7.69
N THR A 89 24.28 14.26 8.96
CA THR A 89 23.70 13.37 9.99
C THR A 89 22.21 13.66 10.17
N GLN A 90 21.84 14.93 10.34
CA GLN A 90 20.46 15.37 10.48
C GLN A 90 19.65 15.04 9.22
N LEU A 91 20.24 15.19 8.03
CA LEU A 91 19.59 14.83 6.77
C LEU A 91 19.27 13.33 6.74
N ARG A 92 20.23 12.48 7.13
CA ARG A 92 20.01 11.03 7.17
C ARG A 92 18.97 10.63 8.19
N GLU A 93 18.91 11.28 9.35
CA GLU A 93 17.87 11.05 10.35
C GLU A 93 16.47 11.38 9.80
N GLU A 94 16.33 12.55 9.17
CA GLU A 94 15.05 12.97 8.59
C GLU A 94 14.61 12.04 7.45
N ILE A 95 15.54 11.66 6.57
CA ILE A 95 15.25 10.72 5.48
C ILE A 95 14.90 9.33 6.03
N SER A 96 15.63 8.84 7.04
CA SER A 96 15.34 7.55 7.67
C SER A 96 13.94 7.53 8.27
N PHE A 97 13.51 8.65 8.86
CA PHE A 97 12.16 8.79 9.39
C PHE A 97 11.11 8.76 8.27
N VAL A 98 11.32 9.50 7.18
CA VAL A 98 10.43 9.51 6.02
C VAL A 98 10.33 8.12 5.38
N THR A 99 11.45 7.40 5.20
CA THR A 99 11.43 6.05 4.62
C THR A 99 10.77 5.04 5.54
N ALA A 100 10.97 5.12 6.86
CA ALA A 100 10.26 4.29 7.82
C ALA A 100 8.74 4.53 7.75
N GLN A 101 8.30 5.79 7.65
CA GLN A 101 6.88 6.12 7.45
C GLN A 101 6.35 5.58 6.13
N ALA A 102 7.13 5.67 5.05
CA ALA A 102 6.74 5.16 3.73
C ALA A 102 6.54 3.64 3.76
N LEU A 103 7.45 2.91 4.42
CA LEU A 103 7.33 1.46 4.59
C LEU A 103 6.10 1.09 5.43
N ALA A 104 5.82 1.83 6.51
CA ALA A 104 4.64 1.60 7.33
C ALA A 104 3.33 1.88 6.56
N GLU A 105 3.30 2.94 5.73
CA GLU A 105 2.16 3.27 4.89
C GLU A 105 1.97 2.23 3.75
N ALA A 106 3.06 1.79 3.13
CA ALA A 106 3.04 0.72 2.14
C ALA A 106 2.50 -0.60 2.74
N GLY A 107 2.94 -0.96 3.94
CA GLY A 107 2.41 -2.13 4.65
C GLY A 107 0.90 -2.01 4.93
N ARG A 108 0.44 -0.81 5.29
CA ARG A 108 -1.00 -0.52 5.46
C ARG A 108 -1.76 -0.66 4.14
N LEU A 109 -1.24 -0.14 3.04
CA LEU A 109 -1.82 -0.28 1.71
C LEU A 109 -1.93 -1.76 1.29
N ILE A 110 -0.85 -2.53 1.41
CA ILE A 110 -0.84 -3.95 1.05
C ILE A 110 -1.88 -4.73 1.88
N SER A 111 -1.93 -4.48 3.19
CA SER A 111 -2.92 -5.12 4.07
C SER A 111 -4.35 -4.74 3.69
N ARG A 112 -4.58 -3.49 3.28
CA ARG A 112 -5.89 -3.00 2.82
C ARG A 112 -6.29 -3.63 1.49
N GLY A 113 -5.39 -3.72 0.52
CA GLY A 113 -5.63 -4.40 -0.75
C GLY A 113 -6.03 -5.86 -0.55
N GLU A 114 -5.30 -6.58 0.29
CA GLU A 114 -5.63 -7.98 0.62
C GLU A 114 -7.01 -8.11 1.28
N TYR A 115 -7.37 -7.19 2.17
CA TYR A 115 -8.70 -7.13 2.77
C TYR A 115 -9.80 -6.91 1.73
N LEU A 116 -9.62 -5.97 0.80
CA LEU A 116 -10.60 -5.66 -0.24
C LEU A 116 -10.80 -6.85 -1.20
N LEU A 117 -9.70 -7.49 -1.61
CA LEU A 117 -9.76 -8.70 -2.44
C LEU A 117 -10.46 -9.84 -1.72
N ALA A 118 -10.07 -10.13 -0.47
CA ALA A 118 -10.69 -11.17 0.34
C ALA A 118 -12.19 -10.92 0.51
N ARG A 119 -12.59 -9.67 0.79
CA ARG A 119 -14.00 -9.29 0.90
C ARG A 119 -14.76 -9.58 -0.40
N ARG A 120 -14.24 -9.16 -1.56
CA ARG A 120 -14.87 -9.42 -2.88
C ARG A 120 -15.02 -10.93 -3.14
N VAL A 121 -14.02 -11.73 -2.79
CA VAL A 121 -14.08 -13.20 -2.91
C VAL A 121 -15.20 -13.77 -2.03
N LEU A 122 -15.29 -13.34 -0.77
CA LEU A 122 -16.33 -13.83 0.14
C LEU A 122 -17.73 -13.36 -0.24
N GLU A 123 -17.88 -12.14 -0.76
CA GLU A 123 -19.15 -11.64 -1.32
C GLU A 123 -19.57 -12.46 -2.54
N TYR A 124 -18.63 -12.82 -3.42
CA TYR A 124 -18.88 -13.74 -4.52
C TYR A 124 -19.35 -15.12 -4.02
N LEU A 125 -18.66 -15.71 -3.05
CA LEU A 125 -19.08 -16.99 -2.46
C LEU A 125 -20.46 -16.88 -1.78
N LYS A 126 -20.76 -15.77 -1.12
CA LYS A 126 -22.07 -15.50 -0.51
C LYS A 126 -23.16 -15.45 -1.58
N ALA A 127 -22.92 -14.78 -2.70
CA ALA A 127 -23.86 -14.69 -3.82
C ALA A 127 -24.13 -16.04 -4.51
N GLN A 128 -23.15 -16.95 -4.47
CA GLN A 128 -23.29 -18.32 -4.97
C GLN A 128 -23.85 -19.30 -3.93
N ASP A 129 -24.21 -18.83 -2.72
CA ASP A 129 -24.64 -19.66 -1.59
C ASP A 129 -23.59 -20.69 -1.13
N LEU A 130 -22.31 -20.34 -1.29
CA LEU A 130 -21.13 -21.14 -0.96
C LEU A 130 -20.38 -20.65 0.28
N LEU A 131 -20.75 -19.50 0.86
CA LEU A 131 -20.15 -18.97 2.08
C LEU A 131 -20.65 -19.71 3.34
N ARG A 132 -20.21 -20.96 3.48
CA ARG A 132 -20.63 -21.88 4.56
C ARG A 132 -19.42 -22.35 5.37
N GLY A 133 -19.67 -22.72 6.63
CA GLY A 133 -18.61 -23.25 7.49
C GLY A 133 -17.77 -22.21 8.22
N ASP A 134 -16.62 -22.66 8.71
CA ASP A 134 -15.57 -21.84 9.33
C ASP A 134 -14.53 -21.39 8.28
N GLU A 135 -13.50 -20.68 8.73
CA GLU A 135 -12.40 -20.20 7.87
C GLU A 135 -11.67 -21.33 7.12
N LYS A 136 -11.63 -22.55 7.66
CA LYS A 136 -10.94 -23.70 7.03
C LYS A 136 -11.78 -24.29 5.91
N GLU A 137 -13.09 -24.39 6.11
CA GLU A 137 -14.01 -24.81 5.05
C GLU A 137 -14.02 -23.79 3.91
N VAL A 138 -14.13 -22.50 4.23
CA VAL A 138 -14.07 -21.42 3.22
C VAL A 138 -12.73 -21.41 2.49
N SER A 139 -11.61 -21.61 3.19
CA SER A 139 -10.28 -21.74 2.55
C SER A 139 -10.23 -22.87 1.53
N LYS A 140 -10.78 -24.06 1.85
CA LYS A 140 -10.88 -25.19 0.92
C LYS A 140 -11.74 -24.87 -0.28
N ILE A 141 -12.87 -24.17 -0.09
CA ILE A 141 -13.76 -23.74 -1.18
C ILE A 141 -13.02 -22.78 -2.11
N ILE A 142 -12.34 -21.76 -1.58
CA ILE A 142 -11.56 -20.80 -2.38
C ILE A 142 -10.52 -21.53 -3.22
N ARG A 143 -9.75 -22.46 -2.63
CA ARG A 143 -8.74 -23.24 -3.36
C ARG A 143 -9.36 -24.15 -4.42
N GLY A 144 -10.45 -24.85 -4.08
CA GLY A 144 -11.14 -25.74 -5.00
C GLY A 144 -11.80 -25.02 -6.17
N MET A 145 -12.14 -23.74 -6.00
CA MET A 145 -12.80 -22.91 -7.01
C MET A 145 -11.91 -21.80 -7.56
N ALA A 146 -10.59 -21.85 -7.33
CA ALA A 146 -9.67 -20.76 -7.66
C ALA A 146 -9.80 -20.29 -9.11
N LYS A 147 -9.84 -21.23 -10.06
CA LYS A 147 -10.03 -20.94 -11.49
C LYS A 147 -11.36 -20.24 -11.80
N ALA A 148 -12.45 -20.66 -11.17
CA ALA A 148 -13.77 -20.08 -11.39
C ALA A 148 -13.87 -18.67 -10.79
N ILE A 149 -13.38 -18.49 -9.56
CA ILE A 149 -13.33 -17.19 -8.88
C ILE A 149 -12.44 -16.23 -9.66
N SER A 150 -11.26 -16.69 -10.10
CA SER A 150 -10.32 -15.92 -10.92
C SER A 150 -10.97 -15.41 -12.19
N GLY A 151 -11.63 -16.30 -12.95
CA GLY A 151 -12.35 -15.93 -14.18
C GLY A 151 -13.51 -14.95 -13.93
N ALA A 152 -14.24 -15.09 -12.83
CA ALA A 152 -15.39 -14.24 -12.52
C ALA A 152 -14.98 -12.84 -12.01
N LEU A 153 -13.92 -12.75 -11.21
CA LEU A 153 -13.53 -11.52 -10.51
C LEU A 153 -12.32 -10.82 -11.12
N GLY A 154 -11.63 -11.45 -12.07
CA GLY A 154 -10.37 -10.97 -12.62
C GLY A 154 -9.22 -10.97 -11.61
N ILE A 155 -9.28 -11.84 -10.59
CA ILE A 155 -8.28 -11.93 -9.51
C ILE A 155 -7.32 -13.08 -9.82
N PRO A 156 -5.99 -12.85 -9.86
CA PRO A 156 -5.02 -13.92 -10.07
C PRO A 156 -5.17 -15.07 -9.06
N GLU A 157 -4.99 -16.31 -9.53
CA GLU A 157 -5.09 -17.49 -8.64
C GLU A 157 -4.08 -17.46 -7.49
N GLU A 158 -2.93 -16.82 -7.69
CA GLU A 158 -1.92 -16.60 -6.65
C GLU A 158 -2.46 -15.77 -5.47
N ASP A 159 -3.22 -14.71 -5.76
CA ASP A 159 -3.86 -13.89 -4.73
C ASP A 159 -4.99 -14.64 -4.02
N LEU A 160 -5.72 -15.50 -4.74
CA LEU A 160 -6.72 -16.38 -4.13
C LEU A 160 -6.06 -17.38 -3.17
N ASN A 161 -4.89 -17.93 -3.51
CA ASN A 161 -4.13 -18.82 -2.65
C ASN A 161 -3.59 -18.09 -1.40
N ARG A 162 -3.14 -16.84 -1.55
CA ARG A 162 -2.77 -15.99 -0.41
C ARG A 162 -3.95 -15.76 0.53
N ILE A 163 -5.09 -15.32 0.00
CA ILE A 163 -6.32 -15.09 0.75
C ILE A 163 -6.76 -16.38 1.47
N ALA A 164 -6.79 -17.50 0.76
CA ALA A 164 -7.17 -18.80 1.33
C ALA A 164 -6.23 -19.24 2.46
N SER A 165 -4.98 -18.79 2.47
CA SER A 165 -3.99 -19.15 3.49
C SER A 165 -4.04 -18.21 4.71
N ASN A 166 -4.79 -17.10 4.64
CA ASN A 166 -4.91 -16.13 5.72
C ASN A 166 -6.14 -16.40 6.59
N GLU A 167 -6.06 -17.43 7.44
CA GLU A 167 -7.16 -17.87 8.32
C GLU A 167 -7.71 -16.73 9.20
N ARG A 168 -6.84 -15.87 9.73
CA ARG A 168 -7.23 -14.74 10.58
C ARG A 168 -8.09 -13.72 9.83
N LEU A 169 -7.68 -13.38 8.60
CA LEU A 169 -8.43 -12.47 7.75
C LEU A 169 -9.79 -13.06 7.37
N LEU A 170 -9.80 -14.32 6.93
CA LEU A 170 -11.03 -15.03 6.56
C LEU A 170 -12.00 -15.08 7.72
N LYS A 171 -11.55 -15.50 8.91
CA LYS A 171 -12.39 -15.57 10.11
C LYS A 171 -13.05 -14.22 10.42
N SER A 172 -12.24 -13.17 10.49
CA SER A 172 -12.70 -11.80 10.76
C SER A 172 -13.76 -11.32 9.73
N LEU A 173 -13.53 -11.59 8.44
CA LEU A 173 -14.46 -11.18 7.39
C LEU A 173 -15.75 -12.02 7.37
N ILE A 174 -15.65 -13.34 7.59
CA ILE A 174 -16.81 -14.24 7.67
C ILE A 174 -17.73 -13.80 8.82
N GLU A 175 -17.17 -13.52 9.99
CA GLU A 175 -17.91 -13.03 11.15
C GLU A 175 -18.65 -11.71 10.83
N ARG A 176 -17.98 -10.76 10.16
CA ARG A 176 -18.59 -9.50 9.72
C ARG A 176 -19.73 -9.70 8.72
N LEU A 177 -19.50 -10.45 7.64
CA LEU A 177 -20.49 -10.65 6.56
C LEU A 177 -21.73 -11.44 7.00
N ARG A 178 -21.64 -12.19 8.10
CA ARG A 178 -22.76 -12.88 8.75
C ARG A 178 -23.49 -12.01 9.78
N GLY A 179 -22.79 -11.05 10.38
CA GLY A 179 -23.33 -10.11 11.36
C GLY A 179 -24.01 -8.87 10.77
N GLU A 180 -23.75 -8.55 9.50
CA GLU A 180 -24.49 -7.54 8.72
C GLU A 180 -25.93 -8.05 8.45
N LYS A 181 -26.83 -7.82 9.42
CA LYS A 181 -28.28 -7.94 9.30
C LYS A 181 -28.94 -6.56 9.33
#